data_AF-G1PCV3-F1
#
_entry.id   AF-G1PCV3-F1
#
_cell.length_a   1.000
_cell.length_b   1.000
_cell.length_c   1.000
_cell.angle_alpha   90.00
_cell.angle_beta   90.00
_cell.angle_gamma   90.00
#
_symmetry.space_group_name_H-M   'P 1'
#
loop_
_entity.id
_entity.type
_entity.pdbx_description
1 polymer ?
#
loop_
_entity_poly.entity_id
_entity_poly.type
_entity_poly.pdbx_seq_one_letter_code
_entity_poly.pdbx_strand_id
1 'polypeptide(L)'
;MEDLGENTTVLSSLRSLNNFISQRVDGGAGLDAAASAPGSLQMQYQQSMQLEERAEQIRSKSHIIQVEREKMQMQLSHKRARVELERAASTSARSYEREVDRNQELLTRIRQLQDREAEAEEKMKEQLEHHRQCKQSLDAANKRLREKEDGLAEAGETISELKGRISELQWSVMNQEMQVKGLESEKQELQEQLDLQLRKWQEANQKIQELQAGQEARAEQEQKIKDLEQKLFLQEQDSAIVKNMKSELVRLPKMERELKQLKEENAYLREMRETNGLLREEVEGLQRKLSRQEKMQENLVDLELEKERLLAKLQSWERLDQTTGLSIRSPEDLSRFIVELQQRELALKDRNGSITSSVRELDKVRQQLQEEVRQVSAQLLEERKKRETHEALARRLQKRVLLLTKERDGMRAILGSYDSELTPAEYSPQLTRRMREAEDMVQKVHAHSSEMEAQLSQALEELGSQKQRADMLEMELKVLQAQAGPAEQSVLLSREEASELRMKVEELEGERSRLEEDKRRL
;
A
#
# COMPACT_ATOMS: atom_id res chain seq x y z
N MET A 1 -1.89 -25.04 92.31
CA MET A 1 -2.87 -24.17 92.98
C MET A 1 -3.85 -25.11 93.63
N GLU A 2 -3.57 -25.44 94.89
CA GLU A 2 -4.16 -24.78 96.08
C GLU A 2 -5.53 -25.40 96.36
N ASP A 3 -5.90 -25.83 97.55
CA ASP A 3 -5.22 -25.99 98.83
C ASP A 3 -6.23 -26.70 99.76
N LEU A 4 -5.72 -27.35 100.82
CA LEU A 4 -6.36 -27.53 102.14
C LEU A 4 -7.70 -28.30 102.20
N GLY A 5 -7.73 -29.49 102.82
CA GLY A 5 -7.91 -29.63 104.28
C GLY A 5 -9.14 -30.53 104.49
N GLU A 6 -9.29 -31.41 105.48
CA GLU A 6 -8.71 -31.51 106.79
C GLU A 6 -8.78 -32.97 107.25
N ASN A 7 -7.70 -33.41 107.92
CA ASN A 7 -7.68 -34.57 108.78
C ASN A 7 -8.38 -34.24 110.11
N THR A 8 -9.50 -34.88 110.45
CA THR A 8 -10.06 -35.01 111.81
C THR A 8 -11.19 -36.03 111.71
N THR A 9 -11.20 -37.20 112.35
CA THR A 9 -11.15 -37.42 113.81
C THR A 9 -10.75 -38.87 114.11
N VAL A 10 -9.49 -39.08 114.44
CA VAL A 10 -9.07 -40.08 115.44
C VAL A 10 -9.23 -39.39 116.81
N LEU A 11 -9.69 -40.14 117.83
CA LEU A 11 -9.80 -39.79 119.26
C LEU A 11 -11.18 -39.35 119.78
N SER A 12 -12.02 -40.33 120.13
CA SER A 12 -12.80 -40.30 121.37
C SER A 12 -12.54 -41.58 122.19
N SER A 13 -11.39 -41.55 122.87
CA SER A 13 -11.23 -41.96 124.28
C SER A 13 -11.36 -43.43 124.68
N LEU A 14 -10.26 -44.17 124.53
CA LEU A 14 -9.79 -45.21 125.45
C LEU A 14 -9.04 -44.53 126.63
N ARG A 15 -9.70 -44.29 127.77
CA ARG A 15 -9.15 -44.32 129.16
C ARG A 15 -10.10 -43.65 130.18
N SER A 16 -10.69 -44.47 131.05
CA SER A 16 -10.68 -44.20 132.49
C SER A 16 -10.54 -45.53 133.22
N LEU A 17 -9.33 -45.76 133.69
CA LEU A 17 -8.92 -46.85 134.56
C LEU A 17 -9.35 -46.51 135.99
N ASN A 18 -9.77 -47.54 136.73
CA ASN A 18 -9.54 -47.74 138.17
C ASN A 18 -10.33 -46.96 139.24
N ASN A 19 -10.84 -47.78 140.18
CA ASN A 19 -11.04 -47.58 141.62
C ASN A 19 -12.21 -46.75 142.14
N PHE A 20 -13.18 -47.47 142.72
CA PHE A 20 -13.96 -47.24 143.97
C PHE A 20 -15.27 -48.04 143.79
N ILE A 21 -15.63 -49.12 144.49
CA ILE A 21 -15.46 -49.49 145.90
C ILE A 21 -15.57 -51.02 146.01
N SER A 22 -14.61 -51.62 146.70
CA SER A 22 -14.77 -52.89 147.40
C SER A 22 -15.83 -52.76 148.51
N GLN A 23 -16.84 -53.61 148.51
CA GLN A 23 -17.43 -54.10 149.76
C GLN A 23 -17.17 -55.60 149.85
N ARG A 24 -16.18 -55.92 150.68
CA ARG A 24 -16.08 -57.17 151.43
C ARG A 24 -17.19 -57.24 152.47
N VAL A 25 -17.35 -58.47 152.97
CA VAL A 25 -17.63 -58.90 154.36
C VAL A 25 -18.81 -59.85 154.29
N ASP A 26 -18.56 -61.16 154.20
CA ASP A 26 -18.20 -62.10 155.28
C ASP A 26 -19.37 -62.38 156.25
N GLY A 27 -19.60 -63.67 156.50
CA GLY A 27 -20.47 -64.19 157.55
C GLY A 27 -21.56 -65.11 157.00
N GLY A 28 -21.69 -66.36 157.40
CA GLY A 28 -21.00 -67.09 158.46
C GLY A 28 -21.50 -68.53 158.48
N ALA A 29 -20.64 -69.40 159.00
CA ALA A 29 -21.01 -70.74 159.42
C ALA A 29 -22.03 -70.70 160.56
N GLY A 30 -22.89 -71.72 160.63
CA GLY A 30 -23.84 -71.92 161.72
C GLY A 30 -24.31 -73.36 161.75
N LEU A 31 -23.52 -74.20 162.43
CA LEU A 31 -23.94 -75.44 163.04
C LEU A 31 -25.03 -75.13 164.09
N ASP A 32 -26.05 -75.99 164.25
CA ASP A 32 -26.17 -76.82 165.44
C ASP A 32 -27.48 -77.62 165.49
N ALA A 33 -27.34 -78.82 166.01
CA ALA A 33 -28.36 -79.82 166.26
C ALA A 33 -29.28 -79.44 167.43
N ALA A 34 -30.49 -80.03 167.45
CA ALA A 34 -31.17 -80.32 168.71
C ALA A 34 -31.96 -81.64 168.60
N ALA A 35 -31.72 -82.49 169.60
CA ALA A 35 -32.20 -83.85 169.76
C ALA A 35 -33.71 -83.96 170.02
N SER A 36 -34.32 -85.06 169.55
CA SER A 36 -35.17 -85.96 170.36
C SER A 36 -35.71 -87.10 169.47
N ALA A 37 -35.58 -88.33 169.94
CA ALA A 37 -35.88 -89.62 169.30
C ALA A 37 -37.39 -89.87 169.01
N PRO A 38 -37.80 -91.05 168.48
CA PRO A 38 -37.33 -91.76 167.27
C PRO A 38 -38.49 -92.05 166.27
N GLY A 39 -38.21 -92.09 164.95
CA GLY A 39 -39.18 -92.64 163.97
C GLY A 39 -38.83 -92.49 162.48
N SER A 40 -38.26 -93.55 161.88
CA SER A 40 -38.21 -93.94 160.43
C SER A 40 -37.58 -93.01 159.35
N LEU A 41 -36.44 -93.45 158.78
CA LEU A 41 -35.54 -92.82 157.80
C LEU A 41 -36.07 -92.66 156.35
N GLN A 42 -37.27 -93.13 156.02
CA GLN A 42 -37.73 -93.28 154.63
C GLN A 42 -38.34 -92.00 154.01
N MET A 43 -38.91 -91.11 154.83
CA MET A 43 -39.60 -89.90 154.35
C MET A 43 -38.65 -88.77 153.92
N GLN A 44 -37.44 -88.73 154.46
CA GLN A 44 -36.50 -87.62 154.22
C GLN A 44 -35.82 -87.71 152.83
N TYR A 45 -35.57 -88.92 152.32
CA TYR A 45 -34.95 -89.14 151.01
C TYR A 45 -35.89 -88.75 149.85
N GLN A 46 -37.19 -89.01 149.99
CA GLN A 46 -38.19 -88.62 148.99
C GLN A 46 -38.32 -87.09 148.87
N GLN A 47 -38.23 -86.35 149.98
CA GLN A 47 -38.27 -84.89 149.93
C GLN A 47 -37.03 -84.28 149.28
N SER A 48 -35.83 -84.83 149.53
CA SER A 48 -34.59 -84.35 148.89
C SER A 48 -34.61 -84.55 147.37
N MET A 49 -35.04 -85.72 146.90
CA MET A 49 -35.08 -86.05 145.47
C MET A 49 -36.08 -85.16 144.72
N GLN A 50 -37.23 -84.88 145.33
CA GLN A 50 -38.21 -83.92 144.79
C GLN A 50 -37.69 -82.48 144.69
N LEU A 51 -36.81 -82.05 145.61
CA LEU A 51 -36.20 -80.72 145.54
C LEU A 51 -35.14 -80.62 144.44
N GLU A 52 -34.39 -81.69 144.21
CA GLU A 52 -33.35 -81.76 143.17
C GLU A 52 -33.98 -81.82 141.77
N GLU A 53 -35.02 -82.64 141.56
CA GLU A 53 -35.81 -82.64 140.32
C GLU A 53 -36.43 -81.27 140.04
N ARG A 54 -36.90 -80.56 141.08
CA ARG A 54 -37.39 -79.18 140.93
C ARG A 54 -36.27 -78.22 140.56
N ALA A 55 -35.08 -78.36 141.14
CA ALA A 55 -33.92 -77.54 140.79
C ALA A 55 -33.45 -77.79 139.34
N GLU A 56 -33.44 -79.04 138.88
CA GLU A 56 -33.15 -79.41 137.48
C GLU A 56 -34.24 -78.91 136.51
N GLN A 57 -35.51 -78.97 136.90
CA GLN A 57 -36.59 -78.35 136.13
C GLN A 57 -36.44 -76.84 136.05
N ILE A 58 -36.02 -76.17 137.12
CA ILE A 58 -35.75 -74.73 137.09
C ILE A 58 -34.54 -74.43 136.21
N ARG A 59 -33.45 -75.20 136.31
CA ARG A 59 -32.25 -75.02 135.46
C ARG A 59 -32.54 -75.25 133.98
N SER A 60 -33.28 -76.30 133.64
CA SER A 60 -33.66 -76.58 132.24
C SER A 60 -34.60 -75.51 131.70
N LYS A 61 -35.59 -75.06 132.49
CA LYS A 61 -36.44 -73.90 132.13
C LYS A 61 -35.61 -72.62 131.96
N SER A 62 -34.65 -72.34 132.83
CA SER A 62 -33.73 -71.21 132.72
C SER A 62 -32.85 -71.31 131.47
N HIS A 63 -32.34 -72.50 131.14
CA HIS A 63 -31.54 -72.73 129.94
C HIS A 63 -32.36 -72.54 128.67
N ILE A 64 -33.61 -73.04 128.64
CA ILE A 64 -34.55 -72.80 127.53
C ILE A 64 -34.81 -71.31 127.37
N ILE A 65 -35.12 -70.58 128.45
CA ILE A 65 -35.35 -69.13 128.40
C ILE A 65 -34.09 -68.40 127.90
N GLN A 66 -32.89 -68.83 128.29
CA GLN A 66 -31.65 -68.24 127.81
C GLN A 66 -31.45 -68.47 126.30
N VAL A 67 -31.61 -69.71 125.82
CA VAL A 67 -31.51 -70.04 124.40
C VAL A 67 -32.59 -69.34 123.58
N GLU A 68 -33.80 -69.19 124.11
CA GLU A 68 -34.88 -68.42 123.49
C GLU A 68 -34.54 -66.93 123.39
N ARG A 69 -33.92 -66.35 124.43
CA ARG A 69 -33.41 -64.96 124.40
C ARG A 69 -32.31 -64.80 123.37
N GLU A 70 -31.35 -65.72 123.30
CA GLU A 70 -30.27 -65.70 122.30
C GLU A 70 -30.80 -65.89 120.87
N LYS A 71 -31.76 -66.81 120.67
CA LYS A 71 -32.46 -66.99 119.39
C LYS A 71 -33.19 -65.72 118.99
N MET A 72 -33.93 -65.09 119.91
CA MET A 72 -34.61 -63.82 119.65
C MET A 72 -33.60 -62.72 119.32
N GLN A 73 -32.49 -62.64 120.06
CA GLN A 73 -31.42 -61.66 119.81
C GLN A 73 -30.74 -61.87 118.46
N MET A 74 -30.46 -63.12 118.07
CA MET A 74 -29.90 -63.47 116.77
C MET A 74 -30.88 -63.23 115.62
N GLN A 75 -32.17 -63.50 115.83
CA GLN A 75 -33.19 -63.17 114.84
C GLN A 75 -33.34 -61.66 114.66
N LEU A 76 -33.29 -60.89 115.75
CA LEU A 76 -33.30 -59.43 115.69
C LEU A 76 -32.01 -58.89 115.04
N SER A 77 -30.84 -59.46 115.34
CA SER A 77 -29.58 -59.04 114.71
C SER A 77 -29.55 -59.38 113.21
N HIS A 78 -30.01 -60.57 112.79
CA HIS A 78 -30.14 -60.94 111.39
C HIS A 78 -31.15 -60.03 110.65
N LYS A 79 -32.29 -59.72 111.28
CA LYS A 79 -33.25 -58.75 110.72
C LYS A 79 -32.62 -57.36 110.57
N ARG A 80 -31.83 -56.89 111.55
CA ARG A 80 -31.09 -55.62 111.47
C ARG A 80 -30.07 -55.63 110.34
N ALA A 81 -29.22 -56.65 110.26
CA ALA A 81 -28.22 -56.79 109.21
C ALA A 81 -28.85 -56.85 107.81
N ARG A 82 -29.97 -57.55 107.66
CA ARG A 82 -30.72 -57.58 106.39
C ARG A 82 -31.26 -56.22 106.01
N VAL A 83 -31.88 -55.51 106.96
CA VAL A 83 -32.39 -54.15 106.73
C VAL A 83 -31.24 -53.19 106.41
N GLU A 84 -30.09 -53.33 107.06
CA GLU A 84 -28.89 -52.53 106.79
C GLU A 84 -28.30 -52.82 105.41
N LEU A 85 -28.23 -54.08 104.99
CA LEU A 85 -27.81 -54.47 103.63
C LEU A 85 -28.80 -53.98 102.57
N GLU A 86 -30.11 -54.13 102.80
CA GLU A 86 -31.14 -53.62 101.89
C GLU A 86 -31.09 -52.09 101.79
N ARG A 87 -30.84 -51.39 102.91
CA ARG A 87 -30.60 -49.94 102.92
C ARG A 87 -29.34 -49.58 102.16
N ALA A 88 -28.22 -50.27 102.39
CA ALA A 88 -26.95 -50.02 101.70
C ALA A 88 -27.05 -50.28 100.19
N ALA A 89 -27.71 -51.36 99.78
CA ALA A 89 -28.01 -51.68 98.39
C ALA A 89 -28.94 -50.62 97.77
N SER A 90 -29.97 -50.18 98.49
CA SER A 90 -30.87 -49.10 98.05
C SER A 90 -30.14 -47.77 97.90
N THR A 91 -29.24 -47.43 98.82
CA THR A 91 -28.42 -46.21 98.70
C THR A 91 -27.43 -46.30 97.55
N SER A 92 -26.84 -47.49 97.32
CA SER A 92 -25.92 -47.76 96.22
C SER A 92 -26.62 -47.70 94.85
N ALA A 93 -27.80 -48.31 94.72
CA ALA A 93 -28.65 -48.22 93.53
C ALA A 93 -29.00 -46.78 93.19
N ARG A 94 -29.45 -45.99 94.20
CA ARG A 94 -29.71 -44.56 94.03
C ARG A 94 -28.47 -43.75 93.66
N SER A 95 -27.27 -44.14 94.14
CA SER A 95 -26.03 -43.48 93.67
C SER A 95 -25.72 -43.82 92.22
N TYR A 96 -25.90 -45.07 91.79
CA TYR A 96 -25.69 -45.45 90.39
C TYR A 96 -26.69 -44.79 89.43
N GLU A 97 -27.96 -44.67 89.82
CA GLU A 97 -28.96 -43.93 89.03
C GLU A 97 -28.51 -42.48 88.80
N ARG A 98 -28.07 -41.77 89.85
CA ARG A 98 -27.55 -40.41 89.71
C ARG A 98 -26.29 -40.34 88.83
N GLU A 99 -25.40 -41.32 88.92
CA GLU A 99 -24.23 -41.39 88.03
C GLU A 99 -24.65 -41.66 86.58
N VAL A 100 -25.68 -42.47 86.34
CA VAL A 100 -26.23 -42.67 85.00
C VAL A 100 -26.85 -41.38 84.48
N ASP A 101 -27.62 -40.66 85.29
CA ASP A 101 -28.21 -39.37 84.92
C ASP A 101 -27.11 -38.34 84.59
N ARG A 102 -26.07 -38.23 85.44
CA ARG A 102 -24.88 -37.39 85.18
C ARG A 102 -24.16 -37.78 83.90
N ASN A 103 -23.97 -39.07 83.66
CA ASN A 103 -23.34 -39.56 82.43
C ASN A 103 -24.21 -39.26 81.20
N GLN A 104 -25.54 -39.35 81.30
CA GLN A 104 -26.44 -38.96 80.23
C GLN A 104 -26.37 -37.45 79.97
N GLU A 105 -26.35 -36.62 81.00
CA GLU A 105 -26.15 -35.16 80.87
C GLU A 105 -24.81 -34.85 80.18
N LEU A 106 -23.70 -35.49 80.61
CA LEU A 106 -22.39 -35.33 79.99
C LEU A 106 -22.40 -35.78 78.51
N LEU A 107 -23.04 -36.89 78.19
CA LEU A 107 -23.19 -37.36 76.81
C LEU A 107 -24.00 -36.38 75.95
N THR A 108 -25.10 -35.83 76.47
CA THR A 108 -25.86 -34.79 75.76
C THR A 108 -25.02 -33.54 75.57
N ARG A 109 -24.19 -33.17 76.54
CA ARG A 109 -23.30 -32.02 76.44
C ARG A 109 -22.19 -32.24 75.42
N ILE A 110 -21.59 -33.42 75.38
CA ILE A 110 -20.59 -33.80 74.38
C ILE A 110 -21.21 -33.73 72.98
N ARG A 111 -22.41 -34.28 72.78
CA ARG A 111 -23.12 -34.18 71.48
C ARG A 111 -23.36 -32.73 71.08
N GLN A 112 -23.86 -31.89 71.98
CA GLN A 112 -24.05 -30.46 71.70
C GLN A 112 -22.75 -29.75 71.31
N LEU A 113 -21.62 -30.13 71.92
CA LEU A 113 -20.31 -29.58 71.58
C LEU A 113 -19.84 -30.08 70.20
N GLN A 114 -20.04 -31.37 69.90
CA GLN A 114 -19.74 -31.94 68.57
C GLN A 114 -20.58 -31.31 67.47
N ASP A 115 -21.88 -31.09 67.70
CA ASP A 115 -22.77 -30.42 66.74
C ASP A 115 -22.30 -28.97 66.50
N ARG A 116 -21.90 -28.24 67.55
CA ARG A 116 -21.35 -26.88 67.42
C ARG A 116 -20.00 -26.84 66.72
N GLU A 117 -19.14 -27.83 66.95
CA GLU A 117 -17.86 -27.97 66.26
C GLU A 117 -18.08 -28.24 64.77
N ALA A 118 -18.99 -29.17 64.42
CA ALA A 118 -19.38 -29.44 63.05
C ALA A 118 -19.99 -28.21 62.36
N GLU A 119 -20.89 -27.47 63.02
CA GLU A 119 -21.43 -26.21 62.50
C GLU A 119 -20.34 -25.16 62.26
N ALA A 120 -19.34 -25.07 63.14
CA ALA A 120 -18.22 -24.14 63.00
C ALA A 120 -17.28 -24.56 61.85
N GLU A 121 -17.02 -25.86 61.69
CA GLU A 121 -16.26 -26.42 60.58
C GLU A 121 -16.96 -26.17 59.24
N GLU A 122 -18.27 -26.41 59.15
CA GLU A 122 -19.03 -26.12 57.92
C GLU A 122 -19.00 -24.62 57.59
N LYS A 123 -19.20 -23.73 58.57
CA LYS A 123 -19.05 -22.27 58.37
C LYS A 123 -17.65 -21.90 57.89
N MET A 124 -16.60 -22.57 58.38
CA MET A 124 -15.22 -22.32 57.97
C MET A 124 -14.97 -22.80 56.53
N LYS A 125 -15.52 -23.97 56.15
CA LYS A 125 -15.49 -24.47 54.76
C LYS A 125 -16.23 -23.52 53.81
N GLU A 126 -17.43 -23.08 54.17
CA GLU A 126 -18.19 -22.09 53.40
C GLU A 126 -17.40 -20.78 53.19
N GLN A 127 -16.74 -20.27 54.24
CA GLN A 127 -15.88 -19.09 54.13
C GLN A 127 -14.68 -19.30 53.22
N LEU A 128 -14.03 -20.47 53.30
CA LEU A 128 -12.91 -20.82 52.42
C LEU A 128 -13.36 -20.94 50.96
N GLU A 129 -14.53 -21.52 50.71
CA GLU A 129 -15.12 -21.62 49.37
C GLU A 129 -15.48 -20.23 48.82
N HIS A 130 -16.13 -19.38 49.62
CA HIS A 130 -16.44 -18.01 49.23
C HIS A 130 -15.16 -17.20 48.92
N HIS A 131 -14.13 -17.33 49.77
CA HIS A 131 -12.84 -16.68 49.52
C HIS A 131 -12.13 -17.22 48.28
N ARG A 132 -12.23 -18.53 48.02
CA ARG A 132 -11.70 -19.15 46.79
C ARG A 132 -12.41 -18.63 45.55
N GLN A 133 -13.75 -18.54 45.59
CA GLN A 133 -14.54 -17.97 44.50
C GLN A 133 -14.21 -16.48 44.28
N CYS A 134 -14.09 -15.70 45.36
CA CYS A 134 -13.67 -14.30 45.28
C CYS A 134 -12.29 -14.17 44.62
N LYS A 135 -11.30 -14.98 45.02
CA LYS A 135 -9.98 -15.01 44.39
C LYS A 135 -10.05 -15.35 42.90
N GLN A 136 -10.79 -16.38 42.53
CA GLN A 136 -10.98 -16.75 41.12
C GLN A 136 -11.63 -15.63 40.32
N SER A 137 -12.62 -14.93 40.90
CA SER A 137 -13.27 -13.79 40.25
C SER A 137 -12.32 -12.59 40.06
N LEU A 138 -11.46 -12.31 41.05
CA LEU A 138 -10.44 -11.27 40.98
C LEU A 138 -9.37 -11.62 39.95
N ASP A 139 -8.90 -12.87 39.90
CA ASP A 139 -7.93 -13.34 38.91
C ASP A 139 -8.49 -13.25 37.49
N ALA A 140 -9.77 -13.61 37.29
CA ALA A 140 -10.45 -13.45 36.02
C ALA A 140 -10.59 -11.98 35.61
N ALA A 141 -10.93 -11.10 36.55
CA ALA A 141 -11.00 -9.65 36.31
C ALA A 141 -9.63 -9.07 35.96
N ASN A 142 -8.56 -9.48 36.66
CA ASN A 142 -7.19 -9.07 36.39
C ASN A 142 -6.72 -9.53 35.01
N LYS A 143 -7.05 -10.76 34.58
CA LYS A 143 -6.75 -11.25 33.23
C LYS A 143 -7.44 -10.39 32.16
N ARG A 144 -8.73 -10.12 32.32
CA ARG A 144 -9.49 -9.24 31.41
C ARG A 144 -8.94 -7.82 31.37
N LEU A 145 -8.41 -7.32 32.48
CA LEU A 145 -7.80 -6.00 32.53
C LEU A 145 -6.49 -5.97 31.75
N ARG A 146 -5.63 -6.99 31.90
CA ARG A 146 -4.40 -7.12 31.10
C ARG A 146 -4.69 -7.23 29.61
N GLU A 147 -5.65 -8.05 29.20
CA GLU A 147 -6.06 -8.17 27.79
C GLU A 147 -6.51 -6.81 27.21
N LYS A 148 -7.17 -5.98 28.02
CA LYS A 148 -7.54 -4.61 27.61
C LYS A 148 -6.35 -3.66 27.55
N GLU A 149 -5.40 -3.76 28.48
CA GLU A 149 -4.16 -2.98 28.46
C GLU A 149 -3.31 -3.33 27.24
N ASP A 150 -3.17 -4.62 26.93
CA ASP A 150 -2.49 -5.12 25.74
C ASP A 150 -3.18 -4.62 24.46
N GLY A 151 -4.50 -4.73 24.38
CA GLY A 151 -5.27 -4.19 23.24
C GLY A 151 -5.17 -2.67 23.09
N LEU A 152 -5.03 -1.92 24.20
CA LEU A 152 -4.77 -0.48 24.17
C LEU A 152 -3.34 -0.17 23.70
N ALA A 153 -2.36 -0.98 24.08
CA ALA A 153 -0.98 -0.85 23.60
C ALA A 153 -0.89 -1.09 22.08
N GLU A 154 -1.51 -2.16 21.58
CA GLU A 154 -1.62 -2.45 20.14
C GLU A 154 -2.31 -1.31 19.38
N ALA A 155 -3.42 -0.78 19.93
CA ALA A 155 -4.08 0.40 19.37
C ALA A 155 -3.15 1.64 19.36
N GLY A 156 -2.34 1.83 20.39
CA GLY A 156 -1.34 2.90 20.46
C GLY A 156 -0.24 2.78 19.39
N GLU A 157 0.23 1.56 19.13
CA GLU A 157 1.20 1.26 18.08
C GLU A 157 0.62 1.55 16.69
N THR A 158 -0.59 1.05 16.39
CA THR A 158 -1.26 1.32 15.11
C THR A 158 -1.52 2.81 14.88
N ILE A 159 -1.89 3.57 15.92
CA ILE A 159 -2.02 5.04 15.83
C ILE A 159 -0.67 5.68 15.49
N SER A 160 0.42 5.20 16.08
CA SER A 160 1.76 5.72 15.85
C SER A 160 2.23 5.44 14.41
N GLU A 161 1.99 4.23 13.90
CA GLU A 161 2.23 3.88 12.49
C GLU A 161 1.42 4.76 11.54
N LEU A 162 0.12 4.95 11.82
CA LEU A 162 -0.75 5.80 11.00
C LEU A 162 -0.28 7.26 11.01
N LYS A 163 0.17 7.79 12.15
CA LYS A 163 0.78 9.14 12.22
C LYS A 163 2.07 9.23 11.38
N GLY A 164 2.89 8.19 11.39
CA GLY A 164 4.07 8.08 10.52
C GLY A 164 3.68 8.16 9.05
N ARG A 165 2.73 7.32 8.60
CA ARG A 165 2.23 7.33 7.22
C ARG A 165 1.61 8.67 6.82
N ILE A 166 0.86 9.32 7.72
CA ILE A 166 0.32 10.67 7.46
C ILE A 166 1.45 11.67 7.21
N SER A 167 2.52 11.62 8.00
CA SER A 167 3.67 12.52 7.84
C SER A 167 4.43 12.27 6.53
N GLU A 168 4.60 10.99 6.16
CA GLU A 168 5.19 10.59 4.88
C GLU A 168 4.34 11.08 3.69
N LEU A 169 3.02 10.91 3.77
CA LEU A 169 2.09 11.41 2.75
C LEU A 169 2.08 12.94 2.68
N GLN A 170 2.16 13.64 3.80
CA GLN A 170 2.29 15.10 3.82
C GLN A 170 3.58 15.55 3.12
N TRP A 171 4.69 14.85 3.36
CA TRP A 171 5.97 15.16 2.71
C TRP A 171 5.94 14.85 1.21
N SER A 172 5.32 13.74 0.79
CA SER A 172 5.18 13.42 -0.63
C SER A 172 4.29 14.41 -1.37
N VAL A 173 3.18 14.86 -0.76
CA VAL A 173 2.32 15.92 -1.31
C VAL A 173 3.09 17.23 -1.45
N MET A 174 3.83 17.66 -0.42
CA MET A 174 4.65 18.88 -0.50
C MET A 174 5.68 18.81 -1.65
N ASN A 175 6.34 17.66 -1.83
CA ASN A 175 7.28 17.47 -2.94
C ASN A 175 6.60 17.53 -4.30
N GLN A 176 5.42 16.90 -4.44
CA GLN A 176 4.63 16.96 -5.67
C GLN A 176 4.16 18.40 -5.96
N GLU A 177 3.71 19.15 -4.96
CA GLU A 177 3.34 20.56 -5.10
C GLU A 177 4.53 21.43 -5.57
N MET A 178 5.73 21.16 -5.06
CA MET A 178 6.94 21.85 -5.49
C MET A 178 7.29 21.53 -6.94
N GLN A 179 7.16 20.26 -7.36
CA GLN A 179 7.35 19.86 -8.76
C GLN A 179 6.34 20.52 -9.70
N VAL A 180 5.06 20.57 -9.29
CA VAL A 180 4.01 21.25 -10.07
C VAL A 180 4.34 22.73 -10.25
N LYS A 181 4.76 23.42 -9.19
CA LYS A 181 5.19 24.83 -9.28
C LYS A 181 6.37 25.02 -10.23
N GLY A 182 7.34 24.10 -10.23
CA GLY A 182 8.46 24.12 -11.17
C GLY A 182 8.00 23.99 -12.63
N LEU A 183 7.14 23.01 -12.91
CA LEU A 183 6.56 22.81 -14.23
C LEU A 183 5.68 24.00 -14.66
N GLU A 184 4.97 24.63 -13.74
CA GLU A 184 4.19 25.85 -14.01
C GLU A 184 5.09 27.03 -14.41
N SER A 185 6.24 27.22 -13.76
CA SER A 185 7.22 28.24 -14.17
C SER A 185 7.84 27.93 -15.54
N GLU A 186 8.23 26.68 -15.80
CA GLU A 186 8.77 26.28 -17.11
C GLU A 186 7.75 26.50 -18.23
N LYS A 187 6.47 26.17 -17.97
CA LYS A 187 5.38 26.45 -18.91
C LYS A 187 5.25 27.94 -19.19
N GLN A 188 5.33 28.80 -18.17
CA GLN A 188 5.26 30.26 -18.34
C GLN A 188 6.45 30.77 -19.18
N GLU A 189 7.66 30.31 -18.91
CA GLU A 189 8.86 30.68 -19.69
C GLU A 189 8.75 30.25 -21.16
N LEU A 190 8.31 29.03 -21.43
CA LEU A 190 8.08 28.55 -22.80
C LEU A 190 7.00 29.36 -23.52
N GLN A 191 5.96 29.78 -22.79
CA GLN A 191 4.89 30.60 -23.34
C GLN A 191 5.39 32.00 -23.69
N GLU A 192 6.22 32.63 -22.85
CA GLU A 192 6.88 33.89 -23.15
C GLU A 192 7.83 33.79 -24.35
N GLN A 193 8.56 32.67 -24.47
CA GLN A 193 9.41 32.40 -25.64
C GLN A 193 8.59 32.29 -26.92
N LEU A 194 7.44 31.59 -26.88
CA LEU A 194 6.54 31.48 -28.02
C LEU A 194 5.99 32.86 -28.43
N ASP A 195 5.54 33.66 -27.47
CA ASP A 195 5.04 35.02 -27.72
C ASP A 195 6.12 35.91 -28.35
N LEU A 196 7.38 35.79 -27.91
CA LEU A 196 8.51 36.52 -28.48
C LEU A 196 8.75 36.10 -29.94
N GLN A 197 8.67 34.80 -30.26
CA GLN A 197 8.82 34.32 -31.64
C GLN A 197 7.67 34.77 -32.54
N LEU A 198 6.43 34.77 -32.01
CA LEU A 198 5.26 35.29 -32.74
C LEU A 198 5.42 36.78 -33.06
N ARG A 199 5.90 37.60 -32.11
CA ARG A 199 6.21 39.02 -32.36
C ARG A 199 7.27 39.20 -33.43
N LYS A 200 8.39 38.45 -33.36
CA LYS A 200 9.44 38.49 -34.39
C LYS A 200 8.92 38.12 -35.78
N TRP A 201 8.07 37.11 -35.88
CA TRP A 201 7.43 36.71 -37.13
C TRP A 201 6.50 37.81 -37.67
N GLN A 202 5.71 38.45 -36.79
CA GLN A 202 4.86 39.59 -37.16
C GLN A 202 5.69 40.78 -37.67
N GLU A 203 6.78 41.14 -36.98
CA GLU A 203 7.70 42.19 -37.39
C GLU A 203 8.37 41.89 -38.74
N ALA A 204 8.78 40.63 -38.97
CA ALA A 204 9.35 40.21 -40.24
C ALA A 204 8.32 40.32 -41.38
N ASN A 205 7.08 39.91 -41.14
CA ASN A 205 6.00 40.06 -42.11
C ASN A 205 5.70 41.54 -42.43
N GLN A 206 5.71 42.42 -41.42
CA GLN A 206 5.56 43.86 -41.64
C GLN A 206 6.68 44.41 -42.53
N LYS A 207 7.94 44.03 -42.28
CA LYS A 207 9.07 44.42 -43.14
C LYS A 207 8.94 43.90 -44.57
N ILE A 208 8.45 42.67 -44.76
CA ILE A 208 8.19 42.13 -46.10
C ILE A 208 7.14 42.97 -46.83
N GLN A 209 6.05 43.34 -46.16
CA GLN A 209 5.01 44.20 -46.73
C GLN A 209 5.55 45.59 -47.09
N GLU A 210 6.36 46.20 -46.22
CA GLU A 210 7.01 47.49 -46.49
C GLU A 210 7.94 47.41 -47.70
N LEU A 211 8.74 46.34 -47.82
CA LEU A 211 9.62 46.11 -48.96
C LEU A 211 8.84 45.90 -50.26
N GLN A 212 7.73 45.15 -50.23
CA GLN A 212 6.85 44.96 -51.37
C GLN A 212 6.24 46.27 -51.85
N ALA A 213 5.66 47.07 -50.94
CA ALA A 213 5.14 48.40 -51.27
C ALA A 213 6.23 49.32 -51.83
N GLY A 214 7.45 49.24 -51.29
CA GLY A 214 8.60 49.97 -51.81
C GLY A 214 9.05 49.51 -53.21
N GLN A 215 8.97 48.21 -53.51
CA GLN A 215 9.26 47.65 -54.83
C GLN A 215 8.21 48.08 -55.87
N GLU A 216 6.92 48.04 -55.51
CA GLU A 216 5.84 48.52 -56.37
C GLU A 216 6.02 50.00 -56.73
N ALA A 217 6.29 50.86 -55.73
CA ALA A 217 6.57 52.27 -55.97
C ALA A 217 7.81 52.50 -56.85
N ARG A 218 8.86 51.69 -56.70
CA ARG A 218 10.05 51.76 -57.58
C ARG A 218 9.72 51.34 -59.00
N ALA A 219 8.95 50.27 -59.20
CA ALA A 219 8.54 49.83 -60.53
C ALA A 219 7.70 50.91 -61.24
N GLU A 220 6.81 51.60 -60.53
CA GLU A 220 6.06 52.75 -61.06
C GLU A 220 6.98 53.90 -61.47
N GLN A 221 7.98 54.22 -60.65
CA GLN A 221 8.98 55.25 -60.96
C GLN A 221 9.84 54.87 -62.18
N GLU A 222 10.28 53.61 -62.29
CA GLU A 222 11.04 53.11 -63.44
C GLU A 222 10.21 53.18 -64.72
N GLN A 223 8.92 52.82 -64.67
CA GLN A 223 8.03 52.96 -65.81
C GLN A 223 7.91 54.42 -66.24
N LYS A 224 7.75 55.33 -65.27
CA LYS A 224 7.68 56.77 -65.54
C LYS A 224 8.99 57.31 -66.14
N ILE A 225 10.15 56.81 -65.71
CA ILE A 225 11.45 57.15 -66.31
C ILE A 225 11.50 56.70 -67.76
N LYS A 226 11.14 55.44 -68.05
CA LYS A 226 11.08 54.92 -69.43
C LYS A 226 10.17 55.76 -70.33
N ASP A 227 9.00 56.15 -69.82
CA ASP A 227 8.07 56.99 -70.56
C ASP A 227 8.65 58.39 -70.85
N LEU A 228 9.42 58.96 -69.90
CA LEU A 228 10.12 60.25 -70.09
C LEU A 228 11.31 60.12 -71.05
N GLU A 229 12.08 59.04 -70.97
CA GLU A 229 13.18 58.74 -71.90
C GLU A 229 12.67 58.58 -73.33
N GLN A 230 11.55 57.88 -73.54
CA GLN A 230 10.90 57.76 -74.85
C GLN A 230 10.47 59.13 -75.40
N LYS A 231 9.87 59.98 -74.56
CA LYS A 231 9.50 61.35 -74.95
C LYS A 231 10.73 62.19 -75.33
N LEU A 232 11.81 62.07 -74.56
CA LEU A 232 13.06 62.76 -74.85
C LEU A 232 13.66 62.30 -76.19
N PHE A 233 13.71 60.98 -76.43
CA PHE A 233 14.20 60.42 -77.70
C PHE A 233 13.41 60.92 -78.91
N LEU A 234 12.07 60.94 -78.82
CA LEU A 234 11.22 61.49 -79.88
C LEU A 234 11.51 62.98 -80.12
N GLN A 235 11.66 63.75 -79.03
CA GLN A 235 12.01 65.17 -79.12
C GLN A 235 13.40 65.40 -79.74
N GLU A 236 14.38 64.56 -79.42
CA GLU A 236 15.72 64.58 -80.03
C GLU A 236 15.66 64.25 -81.53
N GLN A 237 14.88 63.25 -81.91
CA GLN A 237 14.63 62.87 -83.31
C GLN A 237 13.99 64.02 -84.09
N ASP A 238 12.93 64.63 -83.55
CA ASP A 238 12.27 65.80 -84.14
C ASP A 238 13.27 66.96 -84.30
N SER A 239 14.12 67.19 -83.30
CA SER A 239 15.16 68.23 -83.37
C SER A 239 16.19 67.95 -84.47
N ALA A 240 16.55 66.68 -84.71
CA ALA A 240 17.47 66.27 -85.75
C ALA A 240 16.85 66.44 -87.14
N ILE A 241 15.58 66.08 -87.33
CA ILE A 241 14.83 66.32 -88.57
C ILE A 241 14.81 67.82 -88.89
N VAL A 242 14.48 68.66 -87.90
CA VAL A 242 14.48 70.13 -88.08
C VAL A 242 15.86 70.66 -88.46
N LYS A 243 16.96 70.14 -87.87
CA LYS A 243 18.33 70.51 -88.24
C LYS A 243 18.67 70.09 -89.68
N ASN A 244 18.30 68.86 -90.08
CA ASN A 244 18.51 68.36 -91.43
C ASN A 244 17.73 69.18 -92.47
N MET A 245 16.43 69.42 -92.24
CA MET A 245 15.60 70.27 -93.09
C MET A 245 16.18 71.69 -93.22
N LYS A 246 16.66 72.29 -92.12
CA LYS A 246 17.36 73.59 -92.15
C LYS A 246 18.61 73.53 -93.01
N SER A 247 19.40 72.46 -92.92
CA SER A 247 20.63 72.29 -93.71
C SER A 247 20.34 72.09 -95.21
N GLU A 248 19.27 71.39 -95.57
CA GLU A 248 18.81 71.21 -96.95
C GLU A 248 18.30 72.52 -97.54
N LEU A 249 17.52 73.29 -96.78
CA LEU A 249 17.08 74.64 -97.16
C LEU A 249 18.26 75.58 -97.46
N VAL A 250 19.36 75.48 -96.70
CA VAL A 250 20.58 76.27 -96.94
C VAL A 250 21.35 75.79 -98.18
N ARG A 251 21.30 74.50 -98.54
CA ARG A 251 21.99 73.92 -99.70
C ARG A 251 21.23 74.10 -101.02
N LEU A 252 19.91 74.22 -100.97
CA LEU A 252 19.04 74.37 -102.15
C LEU A 252 19.55 75.41 -103.18
N PRO A 253 19.96 76.64 -102.78
CA PRO A 253 20.41 77.65 -103.73
C PRO A 253 21.74 77.32 -104.42
N LYS A 254 22.57 76.44 -103.84
CA LYS A 254 23.81 75.96 -104.46
C LYS A 254 23.51 74.87 -105.50
N MET A 255 22.67 73.90 -105.13
CA MET A 255 22.23 72.82 -106.04
C MET A 255 21.52 73.37 -107.28
N GLU A 256 20.72 74.43 -107.12
CA GLU A 256 20.06 75.12 -108.24
C GLU A 256 21.07 75.76 -109.22
N ARG A 257 22.25 76.20 -108.76
CA ARG A 257 23.31 76.76 -109.62
C ARG A 257 24.09 75.65 -110.33
N GLU A 258 24.44 74.58 -109.62
CA GLU A 258 25.16 73.43 -110.18
C GLU A 258 24.34 72.72 -111.27
N LEU A 259 23.02 72.60 -111.09
CA LEU A 259 22.13 72.00 -112.09
C LEU A 259 22.05 72.82 -113.39
N LYS A 260 22.34 74.14 -113.34
CA LYS A 260 22.51 74.96 -114.54
C LYS A 260 23.85 74.67 -115.22
N GLN A 261 24.94 74.63 -114.46
CA GLN A 261 26.28 74.33 -114.97
C GLN A 261 26.37 72.94 -115.62
N LEU A 262 25.85 71.89 -114.97
CA LEU A 262 25.87 70.52 -115.50
C LEU A 262 25.06 70.34 -116.80
N LYS A 263 24.04 71.18 -117.02
CA LYS A 263 23.31 71.20 -118.30
C LYS A 263 24.15 71.78 -119.42
N GLU A 264 24.98 72.78 -119.12
CA GLU A 264 25.94 73.40 -120.06
C GLU A 264 27.10 72.43 -120.36
N GLU A 265 27.66 71.77 -119.35
CA GLU A 265 28.75 70.80 -119.50
C GLU A 265 28.32 69.53 -120.26
N ASN A 266 27.09 69.04 -120.09
CA ASN A 266 26.61 67.88 -120.87
C ASN A 266 26.50 68.18 -122.36
N ALA A 267 26.31 69.44 -122.76
CA ALA A 267 26.39 69.82 -124.17
C ALA A 267 27.83 69.68 -124.68
N TYR A 268 28.79 70.21 -123.94
CA TYR A 268 30.22 70.16 -124.25
C TYR A 268 30.81 68.73 -124.26
N LEU A 269 30.40 67.89 -123.31
CA LEU A 269 30.89 66.51 -123.20
C LEU A 269 30.33 65.57 -124.29
N ARG A 270 29.24 65.91 -124.97
CA ARG A 270 28.81 65.15 -126.16
C ARG A 270 29.75 65.38 -127.34
N GLU A 271 30.31 66.59 -127.48
CA GLU A 271 31.27 66.94 -128.53
C GLU A 271 32.65 66.29 -128.29
N MET A 272 33.08 66.18 -127.03
CA MET A 272 34.38 65.59 -126.67
C MET A 272 34.40 64.06 -126.58
N ARG A 273 33.24 63.38 -126.62
CA ARG A 273 33.17 61.91 -126.57
C ARG A 273 33.51 61.24 -127.89
N GLU A 274 33.41 61.96 -129.01
CA GLU A 274 33.73 61.43 -130.35
C GLU A 274 35.25 61.27 -130.58
N THR A 275 36.09 61.94 -129.78
CA THR A 275 37.54 62.02 -130.02
C THR A 275 38.42 61.08 -129.19
N ASN A 276 37.86 60.35 -128.21
CA ASN A 276 38.66 59.60 -127.22
C ASN A 276 38.41 58.07 -127.18
N GLY A 277 38.11 57.46 -128.33
CA GLY A 277 37.89 56.00 -128.43
C GLY A 277 39.14 55.15 -128.29
N LEU A 278 40.30 55.62 -128.78
CA LEU A 278 41.48 54.76 -128.99
C LEU A 278 42.41 54.65 -127.77
N LEU A 279 42.34 55.56 -126.79
CA LEU A 279 43.13 55.48 -125.55
C LEU A 279 42.52 54.56 -124.48
N ARG A 280 41.28 54.09 -124.67
CA ARG A 280 40.59 53.22 -123.69
C ARG A 280 41.09 51.79 -123.74
N GLU A 281 41.43 51.30 -124.93
CA GLU A 281 41.76 49.89 -125.14
C GLU A 281 43.13 49.50 -124.53
N GLU A 282 44.09 50.42 -124.48
CA GLU A 282 45.41 50.16 -123.86
C GLU A 282 45.36 50.15 -122.32
N VAL A 283 44.47 50.94 -121.70
CA VAL A 283 44.32 51.01 -120.23
C VAL A 283 43.67 49.74 -119.67
N GLU A 284 42.74 49.14 -120.41
CA GLU A 284 42.07 47.90 -119.99
C GLU A 284 43.01 46.67 -119.98
N GLY A 285 44.06 46.68 -120.80
CA GLY A 285 45.05 45.59 -120.86
C GLY A 285 45.93 45.49 -119.61
N LEU A 286 46.28 46.63 -119.01
CA LEU A 286 47.10 46.71 -117.81
C LEU A 286 46.30 46.43 -116.52
N GLN A 287 45.04 46.87 -116.47
CA GLN A 287 44.15 46.63 -115.32
C GLN A 287 43.91 45.13 -115.07
N ARG A 288 43.74 44.32 -116.13
CA ARG A 288 43.48 42.87 -116.00
C ARG A 288 44.66 42.08 -115.40
N LYS A 289 45.89 42.58 -115.49
CA LYS A 289 47.08 41.92 -114.90
C LYS A 289 47.25 42.29 -113.42
N LEU A 290 46.94 43.53 -113.04
CA LEU A 290 46.99 44.01 -111.66
C LEU A 290 45.97 43.28 -110.77
N SER A 291 44.72 43.14 -111.23
CA SER A 291 43.66 42.46 -110.48
C SER A 291 43.94 40.97 -110.19
N ARG A 292 44.77 40.31 -111.01
CA ARG A 292 45.18 38.92 -110.75
C ARG A 292 46.19 38.80 -109.61
N GLN A 293 47.07 39.79 -109.44
CA GLN A 293 48.02 39.81 -108.33
C GLN A 293 47.36 40.23 -107.01
N GLU A 294 46.47 41.24 -107.04
CA GLU A 294 45.74 41.69 -105.85
C GLU A 294 44.93 40.54 -105.22
N LYS A 295 44.24 39.75 -106.06
CA LYS A 295 43.46 38.60 -105.60
C LYS A 295 44.32 37.47 -105.00
N MET A 296 45.57 37.33 -105.41
CA MET A 296 46.50 36.37 -104.81
C MET A 296 46.98 36.84 -103.43
N GLN A 297 47.17 38.15 -103.26
CA GLN A 297 47.56 38.75 -101.97
C GLN A 297 46.41 38.69 -100.95
N GLU A 298 45.17 38.96 -101.37
CA GLU A 298 43.97 38.83 -100.51
C GLU A 298 43.86 37.42 -99.90
N ASN A 299 43.96 36.37 -100.71
CA ASN A 299 43.86 34.98 -100.24
C ASN A 299 44.96 34.60 -99.22
N LEU A 300 46.14 35.21 -99.33
CA LEU A 300 47.27 34.92 -98.45
C LEU A 300 47.04 35.55 -97.06
N VAL A 301 46.51 36.78 -97.03
CA VAL A 301 46.09 37.46 -95.80
C VAL A 301 44.94 36.71 -95.11
N ASP A 302 43.96 36.22 -95.87
CA ASP A 302 42.83 35.45 -95.31
C ASP A 302 43.31 34.18 -94.57
N LEU A 303 44.26 33.45 -95.15
CA LEU A 303 44.84 32.24 -94.54
C LEU A 303 45.66 32.55 -93.28
N GLU A 304 46.37 33.68 -93.25
CA GLU A 304 47.12 34.12 -92.05
C GLU A 304 46.16 34.48 -90.91
N LEU A 305 45.07 35.19 -91.21
CA LEU A 305 44.03 35.51 -90.23
C LEU A 305 43.34 34.25 -89.68
N GLU A 306 43.10 33.23 -90.50
CA GLU A 306 42.55 31.95 -90.05
C GLU A 306 43.51 31.21 -89.10
N LYS A 307 44.81 31.21 -89.42
CA LYS A 307 45.83 30.63 -88.55
C LYS A 307 45.89 31.33 -87.19
N GLU A 308 45.89 32.66 -87.17
CA GLU A 308 45.87 33.44 -85.92
C GLU A 308 44.60 33.19 -85.09
N ARG A 309 43.43 33.12 -85.75
CA ARG A 309 42.16 32.79 -85.10
C ARG A 309 42.19 31.41 -84.45
N LEU A 310 42.78 30.40 -85.11
CA LEU A 310 42.90 29.05 -84.57
C LEU A 310 43.89 29.00 -83.39
N LEU A 311 45.00 29.73 -83.46
CA LEU A 311 45.96 29.85 -82.36
C LEU A 311 45.35 30.55 -81.14
N ALA A 312 44.58 31.62 -81.35
CA ALA A 312 43.85 32.31 -80.28
C ALA A 312 42.83 31.38 -79.59
N LYS A 313 42.12 30.54 -80.38
CA LYS A 313 41.22 29.52 -79.83
C LYS A 313 41.97 28.49 -78.99
N LEU A 314 43.10 27.96 -79.47
CA LEU A 314 43.91 27.01 -78.71
C LEU A 314 44.39 27.61 -77.39
N GLN A 315 44.95 28.82 -77.43
CA GLN A 315 45.39 29.54 -76.23
C GLN A 315 44.24 29.82 -75.26
N SER A 316 43.03 30.07 -75.74
CA SER A 316 41.86 30.25 -74.86
C SER A 316 41.50 28.98 -74.08
N TRP A 317 41.68 27.79 -74.68
CA TRP A 317 41.50 26.51 -73.99
C TRP A 317 42.62 26.22 -72.98
N GLU A 318 43.87 26.56 -73.31
CA GLU A 318 44.99 26.44 -72.38
C GLU A 318 44.88 27.39 -71.17
N ARG A 319 44.30 28.58 -71.36
CA ARG A 319 44.00 29.52 -70.25
C ARG A 319 42.88 29.01 -69.35
N LEU A 320 41.95 28.22 -69.89
CA LEU A 320 40.89 27.59 -69.11
C LEU A 320 41.46 26.59 -68.09
N ASP A 321 42.44 25.77 -68.49
CA ASP A 321 43.21 24.89 -67.59
C ASP A 321 43.84 25.67 -66.42
N GLN A 322 44.47 26.80 -66.72
CA GLN A 322 45.15 27.65 -65.73
C GLN A 322 44.20 28.36 -64.76
N THR A 323 43.02 28.77 -65.23
CA THR A 323 42.06 29.57 -64.44
C THR A 323 41.11 28.71 -63.60
N THR A 324 40.75 27.52 -64.09
CA THR A 324 39.82 26.63 -63.37
C THR A 324 40.52 25.54 -62.55
N GLY A 325 41.81 25.28 -62.78
CA GLY A 325 42.56 24.22 -62.09
C GLY A 325 42.06 22.79 -62.42
N LEU A 326 41.14 22.68 -63.38
CA LEU A 326 40.63 21.43 -63.94
C LEU A 326 41.47 21.12 -65.17
N SER A 327 41.95 19.89 -65.30
CA SER A 327 42.83 19.43 -66.40
C SER A 327 42.11 19.35 -67.76
N ILE A 328 41.60 20.48 -68.25
CA ILE A 328 40.78 20.60 -69.47
C ILE A 328 41.56 21.44 -70.48
N ARG A 329 42.27 20.77 -71.39
CA ARG A 329 43.09 21.42 -72.43
C ARG A 329 42.49 21.30 -73.83
N SER A 330 41.47 20.45 -73.97
CA SER A 330 40.77 20.21 -75.22
C SER A 330 39.26 20.05 -74.99
N PRO A 331 38.44 20.24 -76.04
CA PRO A 331 37.01 19.91 -75.99
C PRO A 331 36.71 18.45 -75.59
N GLU A 332 37.63 17.53 -75.88
CA GLU A 332 37.51 16.11 -75.52
C GLU A 332 37.73 15.87 -74.02
N ASP A 333 38.59 16.64 -73.37
CA ASP A 333 38.78 16.60 -71.91
C ASP A 333 37.55 17.12 -71.17
N LEU A 334 36.91 18.17 -71.69
CA LEU A 334 35.64 18.70 -71.16
C LEU A 334 34.53 17.66 -71.26
N SER A 335 34.44 16.97 -72.42
CA SER A 335 33.49 15.90 -72.64
C SER A 335 33.69 14.76 -71.62
N ARG A 336 34.94 14.31 -71.40
CA ARG A 336 35.26 13.30 -70.38
C ARG A 336 34.89 13.73 -68.97
N PHE A 337 35.21 14.98 -68.59
CA PHE A 337 34.84 15.53 -67.29
C PHE A 337 33.32 15.58 -67.09
N ILE A 338 32.56 15.98 -68.11
CA ILE A 338 31.10 15.97 -68.09
C ILE A 338 30.57 14.55 -67.87
N VAL A 339 31.13 13.54 -68.55
CA VAL A 339 30.73 12.14 -68.36
C VAL A 339 31.04 11.66 -66.93
N GLU A 340 32.20 11.97 -66.38
CA GLU A 340 32.53 11.63 -64.99
C GLU A 340 31.60 12.30 -63.98
N LEU A 341 31.24 13.57 -64.21
CA LEU A 341 30.27 14.31 -63.40
C LEU A 341 28.89 13.66 -63.46
N GLN A 342 28.42 13.31 -64.66
CA GLN A 342 27.15 12.62 -64.86
C GLN A 342 27.14 11.24 -64.18
N GLN A 343 28.25 10.50 -64.22
CA GLN A 343 28.39 9.22 -63.51
C GLN A 343 28.35 9.39 -61.99
N ARG A 344 29.03 10.40 -61.45
CA ARG A 344 28.96 10.74 -60.01
C ARG A 344 27.55 11.15 -59.60
N GLU A 345 26.86 11.94 -60.42
CA GLU A 345 25.49 12.37 -60.17
C GLU A 345 24.52 11.19 -60.15
N LEU A 346 24.66 10.25 -61.09
CA LEU A 346 23.89 9.00 -61.09
C LEU A 346 24.16 8.17 -59.83
N ALA A 347 25.41 7.99 -59.44
CA ALA A 347 25.76 7.25 -58.22
C ALA A 347 25.20 7.91 -56.95
N LEU A 348 25.18 9.24 -56.88
CA LEU A 348 24.54 9.98 -55.78
C LEU A 348 23.02 9.82 -55.80
N LYS A 349 22.39 9.85 -56.98
CA LYS A 349 20.94 9.60 -57.14
C LYS A 349 20.57 8.19 -56.69
N ASP A 350 21.35 7.18 -57.03
CA ASP A 350 21.13 5.79 -56.60
C ASP A 350 21.26 5.64 -55.07
N ARG A 351 22.30 6.26 -54.48
CA ARG A 351 22.47 6.30 -53.02
C ARG A 351 21.31 7.01 -52.33
N ASN A 352 20.89 8.16 -52.84
CA ASN A 352 19.70 8.86 -52.32
C ASN A 352 18.44 8.00 -52.46
N GLY A 353 18.28 7.28 -53.57
CA GLY A 353 17.18 6.32 -53.76
C GLY A 353 17.16 5.24 -52.68
N SER A 354 18.32 4.63 -52.40
CA SER A 354 18.48 3.60 -51.36
C SER A 354 18.24 4.13 -49.94
N ILE A 355 18.73 5.34 -49.62
CA ILE A 355 18.45 6.00 -48.33
C ILE A 355 16.95 6.29 -48.21
N THR A 356 16.33 6.81 -49.26
CA THR A 356 14.90 7.15 -49.25
C THR A 356 14.03 5.89 -49.10
N SER A 357 14.39 4.77 -49.73
CA SER A 357 13.69 3.50 -49.53
C SER A 357 13.85 2.97 -48.11
N SER A 358 15.06 3.04 -47.54
CA SER A 358 15.33 2.64 -46.15
C SER A 358 14.54 3.49 -45.14
N VAL A 359 14.49 4.81 -45.33
CA VAL A 359 13.68 5.71 -44.50
C VAL A 359 12.19 5.33 -44.56
N ARG A 360 11.66 5.07 -45.77
CA ARG A 360 10.27 4.63 -45.93
C ARG A 360 9.98 3.29 -45.27
N GLU A 361 10.93 2.36 -45.28
CA GLU A 361 10.79 1.06 -44.61
C GLU A 361 10.81 1.22 -43.09
N LEU A 362 11.74 2.01 -42.54
CA LEU A 362 11.80 2.33 -41.12
C LEU A 362 10.55 3.09 -40.65
N ASP A 363 10.02 4.01 -41.45
CA ASP A 363 8.77 4.70 -41.16
C ASP A 363 7.57 3.76 -41.09
N LYS A 364 7.50 2.75 -41.97
CA LYS A 364 6.45 1.72 -41.92
C LYS A 364 6.54 0.89 -40.65
N VAL A 365 7.74 0.46 -40.26
CA VAL A 365 7.95 -0.30 -39.02
C VAL A 365 7.60 0.56 -37.80
N ARG A 366 7.98 1.85 -37.80
CA ARG A 366 7.61 2.80 -36.75
C ARG A 366 6.09 2.95 -36.63
N GLN A 367 5.38 3.08 -37.74
CA GLN A 367 3.91 3.17 -37.75
C GLN A 367 3.26 1.88 -37.24
N GLN A 368 3.78 0.71 -37.61
CA GLN A 368 3.28 -0.58 -37.12
C GLN A 368 3.44 -0.70 -35.59
N LEU A 369 4.63 -0.38 -35.06
CA LEU A 369 4.87 -0.37 -33.62
C LEU A 369 3.99 0.64 -32.87
N GLN A 370 3.74 1.81 -33.46
CA GLN A 370 2.81 2.79 -32.89
C GLN A 370 1.36 2.28 -32.83
N GLU A 371 0.90 1.58 -33.88
CA GLU A 371 -0.43 0.98 -33.92
C GLU A 371 -0.55 -0.15 -32.87
N GLU A 372 0.47 -0.99 -32.72
CA GLU A 372 0.53 -2.05 -31.70
C GLU A 372 0.49 -1.47 -30.27
N VAL A 373 1.28 -0.44 -29.99
CA VAL A 373 1.23 0.29 -28.70
C VAL A 373 -0.17 0.84 -28.45
N ARG A 374 -0.82 1.42 -29.47
CA ARG A 374 -2.18 1.95 -29.37
C ARG A 374 -3.20 0.84 -29.07
N GLN A 375 -3.07 -0.32 -29.71
CA GLN A 375 -3.96 -1.46 -29.51
C GLN A 375 -3.82 -2.07 -28.11
N VAL A 376 -2.59 -2.33 -27.66
CA VAL A 376 -2.33 -2.85 -26.30
C VAL A 376 -2.77 -1.86 -25.23
N SER A 377 -2.58 -0.55 -25.45
CA SER A 377 -3.07 0.50 -24.54
C SER A 377 -4.60 0.49 -24.44
N ALA A 378 -5.30 0.29 -25.55
CA ALA A 378 -6.76 0.21 -25.56
C ALA A 378 -7.27 -1.04 -24.83
N GLN A 379 -6.65 -2.20 -25.07
CA GLN A 379 -6.97 -3.44 -24.37
C GLN A 379 -6.72 -3.33 -22.86
N LEU A 380 -5.60 -2.72 -22.45
CA LEU A 380 -5.30 -2.48 -21.04
C LEU A 380 -6.37 -1.59 -20.39
N LEU A 381 -6.86 -0.57 -21.08
CA LEU A 381 -7.92 0.29 -20.58
C LEU A 381 -9.24 -0.49 -20.38
N GLU A 382 -9.57 -1.40 -21.31
CA GLU A 382 -10.75 -2.26 -21.19
C GLU A 382 -10.63 -3.24 -20.02
N GLU A 383 -9.47 -3.89 -19.84
CA GLU A 383 -9.25 -4.79 -18.70
C GLU A 383 -9.27 -4.03 -17.36
N ARG A 384 -8.75 -2.79 -17.30
CA ARG A 384 -8.88 -1.92 -16.11
C ARG A 384 -10.34 -1.60 -15.78
N LYS A 385 -11.16 -1.27 -16.78
CA LYS A 385 -12.60 -1.06 -16.58
C LYS A 385 -13.29 -2.31 -16.07
N LYS A 386 -13.00 -3.48 -16.64
CA LYS A 386 -13.53 -4.77 -16.16
C LYS A 386 -13.12 -5.00 -14.70
N ARG A 387 -11.84 -4.81 -14.36
CA ARG A 387 -11.33 -4.90 -12.99
C ARG A 387 -12.12 -4.01 -12.03
N GLU A 388 -12.35 -2.74 -12.37
CA GLU A 388 -13.15 -1.82 -11.55
C GLU A 388 -14.58 -2.32 -11.32
N THR A 389 -15.24 -2.86 -12.35
CA THR A 389 -16.59 -3.41 -12.20
C THR A 389 -16.64 -4.65 -11.30
N HIS A 390 -15.67 -5.56 -11.43
CA HIS A 390 -15.57 -6.75 -10.59
C HIS A 390 -15.15 -6.41 -9.16
N GLU A 391 -14.26 -5.43 -8.94
CA GLU A 391 -13.94 -4.91 -7.61
C GLU A 391 -15.19 -4.32 -6.92
N ALA A 392 -16.00 -3.55 -7.65
CA ALA A 392 -17.23 -2.99 -7.11
C ALA A 392 -18.24 -4.09 -6.74
N LEU A 393 -18.37 -5.13 -7.56
CA LEU A 393 -19.22 -6.30 -7.28
C LEU A 393 -18.73 -7.06 -6.03
N ALA A 394 -17.43 -7.35 -5.93
CA ALA A 394 -16.85 -8.03 -4.77
C ALA A 394 -17.09 -7.24 -3.48
N ARG A 395 -16.90 -5.91 -3.49
CA ARG A 395 -17.20 -5.05 -2.33
C ARG A 395 -18.67 -5.08 -1.93
N ARG A 396 -19.60 -5.14 -2.90
CA ARG A 396 -21.04 -5.25 -2.62
C ARG A 396 -21.39 -6.61 -2.01
N LEU A 397 -20.87 -7.70 -2.56
CA LEU A 397 -21.08 -9.06 -2.04
C LEU A 397 -20.47 -9.21 -0.64
N GLN A 398 -19.28 -8.69 -0.40
CA GLN A 398 -18.63 -8.71 0.91
C GLN A 398 -19.47 -7.99 1.99
N LYS A 399 -20.05 -6.83 1.65
CA LYS A 399 -21.00 -6.14 2.55
C LYS A 399 -22.26 -6.97 2.81
N ARG A 400 -22.79 -7.65 1.80
CA ARG A 400 -23.99 -8.49 1.92
C ARG A 400 -23.73 -9.72 2.79
N VAL A 401 -22.63 -10.43 2.57
CA VAL A 401 -22.18 -11.55 3.42
C VAL A 401 -22.03 -11.10 4.88
N LEU A 402 -21.43 -9.93 5.12
CA LEU A 402 -21.29 -9.38 6.47
C LEU A 402 -22.65 -9.15 7.16
N LEU A 403 -23.63 -8.60 6.44
CA LEU A 403 -24.98 -8.38 6.98
C LEU A 403 -25.69 -9.70 7.28
N LEU A 404 -25.64 -10.67 6.36
CA LEU A 404 -26.22 -12.00 6.55
C LEU A 404 -25.56 -12.76 7.71
N THR A 405 -24.24 -12.58 7.88
CA THR A 405 -23.50 -13.12 9.03
C THR A 405 -24.03 -12.56 10.33
N LYS A 406 -24.24 -11.24 10.41
CA LYS A 406 -24.82 -10.58 11.60
C LYS A 406 -26.26 -11.02 11.87
N GLU A 407 -27.09 -11.15 10.83
CA GLU A 407 -28.46 -11.65 10.95
C GLU A 407 -28.49 -13.09 11.48
N ARG A 408 -27.67 -13.97 10.89
CA ARG A 408 -27.50 -15.36 11.33
C ARG A 408 -27.06 -15.44 12.79
N ASP A 409 -26.05 -14.66 13.18
CA ASP A 409 -25.50 -14.70 14.53
C ASP A 409 -26.49 -14.10 15.55
N GLY A 410 -27.26 -13.07 15.18
CA GLY A 410 -28.37 -12.56 15.98
C GLY A 410 -29.48 -13.58 16.18
N MET A 411 -29.90 -14.30 15.13
CA MET A 411 -30.89 -15.37 15.24
C MET A 411 -30.36 -16.56 16.06
N ARG A 412 -29.08 -16.91 15.94
CA ARG A 412 -28.43 -17.95 16.76
C ARG A 412 -28.36 -17.55 18.24
N ALA A 413 -28.11 -16.27 18.53
CA ALA A 413 -28.15 -15.74 19.90
C ALA A 413 -29.57 -15.81 20.50
N ILE A 414 -30.61 -15.51 19.72
CA ILE A 414 -32.01 -15.67 20.14
C ILE A 414 -32.32 -17.14 20.45
N LEU A 415 -31.92 -18.08 19.59
CA LEU A 415 -32.08 -19.52 19.88
C LEU A 415 -31.37 -19.92 21.18
N GLY A 416 -30.13 -19.47 21.39
CA GLY A 416 -29.38 -19.72 22.62
C GLY A 416 -30.01 -19.11 23.88
N SER A 417 -30.74 -17.99 23.77
CA SER A 417 -31.53 -17.43 24.88
C SER A 417 -32.71 -18.33 25.26
N TYR A 418 -33.41 -18.93 24.28
CA TYR A 418 -34.45 -19.90 24.58
C TYR A 418 -33.87 -21.16 25.24
N ASP A 419 -32.73 -21.68 24.77
CA ASP A 419 -32.09 -22.86 25.37
C ASP A 419 -31.56 -22.65 26.80
N SER A 420 -31.24 -21.40 27.18
CA SER A 420 -30.71 -21.07 28.51
C SER A 420 -31.77 -20.70 29.53
N GLU A 421 -32.93 -20.18 29.10
CA GLU A 421 -34.04 -19.81 29.97
C GLU A 421 -35.00 -20.97 30.29
N LEU A 422 -34.88 -22.12 29.61
CA LEU A 422 -35.83 -23.24 29.72
C LEU A 422 -35.24 -24.46 30.42
N THR A 423 -35.93 -24.95 31.45
CA THR A 423 -35.69 -26.30 32.01
C THR A 423 -36.52 -27.35 31.24
N PRO A 424 -36.08 -28.63 31.13
CA PRO A 424 -36.75 -29.66 30.32
C PRO A 424 -38.24 -29.92 30.64
N ALA A 425 -38.73 -29.43 31.79
CA ALA A 425 -40.09 -29.59 32.26
C ALA A 425 -41.11 -28.56 31.69
N GLU A 426 -40.66 -27.50 31.01
CA GLU A 426 -41.51 -26.34 30.61
C GLU A 426 -41.82 -26.28 29.10
N TYR A 427 -41.45 -27.31 28.34
CA TYR A 427 -41.70 -27.37 26.90
C TYR A 427 -43.19 -27.47 26.57
N SER A 428 -43.81 -26.33 26.23
CA SER A 428 -45.16 -26.30 25.66
C SER A 428 -45.14 -26.62 24.15
N PRO A 429 -46.16 -27.29 23.60
CA PRO A 429 -46.23 -27.61 22.17
C PRO A 429 -46.17 -26.38 21.24
N GLN A 430 -46.61 -25.21 21.73
CA GLN A 430 -46.55 -23.94 21.00
C GLN A 430 -45.13 -23.37 20.95
N LEU A 431 -44.36 -23.57 22.01
CA LEU A 431 -42.97 -23.13 22.11
C LEU A 431 -42.04 -24.00 21.25
N THR A 432 -42.25 -25.32 21.24
CA THR A 432 -41.53 -26.24 20.32
C THR A 432 -41.76 -25.89 18.86
N ARG A 433 -42.97 -25.43 18.49
CA ARG A 433 -43.24 -24.94 17.13
C ARG A 433 -42.46 -23.67 16.81
N ARG A 434 -42.43 -22.69 17.72
CA ARG A 434 -41.66 -21.46 17.55
C ARG A 434 -40.15 -21.69 17.49
N MET A 435 -39.64 -22.63 18.29
CA MET A 435 -38.24 -23.06 18.24
C MET A 435 -37.90 -23.65 16.88
N ARG A 436 -38.71 -24.59 16.37
CA ARG A 436 -38.53 -25.15 15.02
C ARG A 436 -38.63 -24.09 13.92
N GLU A 437 -39.59 -23.17 13.99
CA GLU A 437 -39.71 -22.06 13.05
C GLU A 437 -38.47 -21.16 13.06
N ALA A 438 -37.89 -20.89 14.23
CA ALA A 438 -36.66 -20.12 14.37
C ALA A 438 -35.43 -20.89 13.86
N GLU A 439 -35.33 -22.19 14.12
CA GLU A 439 -34.31 -23.08 13.56
C GLU A 439 -34.38 -23.12 12.03
N ASP A 440 -35.57 -23.27 11.45
CA ASP A 440 -35.80 -23.24 10.00
C ASP A 440 -35.37 -21.90 9.39
N MET A 441 -35.61 -20.79 10.08
CA MET A 441 -35.17 -19.46 9.65
C MET A 441 -33.64 -19.32 9.71
N VAL A 442 -32.98 -19.83 10.76
CA VAL A 442 -31.51 -19.86 10.84
C VAL A 442 -30.93 -20.72 9.72
N GLN A 443 -31.52 -21.88 9.42
CA GLN A 443 -31.07 -22.73 8.30
C GLN A 443 -31.22 -22.02 6.96
N LYS A 444 -32.33 -21.28 6.73
CA LYS A 444 -32.53 -20.49 5.50
C LYS A 444 -31.51 -19.36 5.36
N VAL A 445 -31.26 -18.59 6.42
CA VAL A 445 -30.24 -17.52 6.40
C VAL A 445 -28.85 -18.12 6.24
N HIS A 446 -28.57 -19.26 6.86
CA HIS A 446 -27.30 -19.96 6.71
C HIS A 446 -27.09 -20.44 5.27
N ALA A 447 -28.09 -21.07 4.65
CA ALA A 447 -28.03 -21.48 3.24
C ALA A 447 -27.81 -20.28 2.31
N HIS A 448 -28.49 -19.16 2.56
CA HIS A 448 -28.30 -17.93 1.79
C HIS A 448 -26.91 -17.30 2.01
N SER A 449 -26.37 -17.35 3.23
CA SER A 449 -25.00 -16.94 3.54
C SER A 449 -23.99 -17.76 2.74
N SER A 450 -24.14 -19.09 2.74
CA SER A 450 -23.26 -19.99 2.00
C SER A 450 -23.31 -19.75 0.49
N GLU A 451 -24.49 -19.47 -0.07
CA GLU A 451 -24.65 -19.10 -1.48
C GLU A 451 -23.95 -17.77 -1.80
N MET A 452 -24.12 -16.75 -0.95
CA MET A 452 -23.48 -15.45 -1.12
C MET A 452 -21.96 -15.50 -0.92
N GLU A 453 -21.47 -16.38 -0.04
CA GLU A 453 -20.05 -16.67 0.15
C GLU A 453 -19.44 -17.35 -1.09
N ALA A 454 -20.18 -18.30 -1.70
CA ALA A 454 -19.76 -18.91 -2.96
C ALA A 454 -19.69 -17.88 -4.11
N GLN A 455 -20.70 -17.01 -4.24
CA GLN A 455 -20.70 -15.92 -5.23
C GLN A 455 -19.57 -14.91 -4.97
N LEU A 456 -19.29 -14.59 -3.71
CA LEU A 456 -18.16 -13.72 -3.35
C LEU A 456 -16.82 -14.36 -3.73
N SER A 457 -16.66 -15.65 -3.47
CA SER A 457 -15.45 -16.40 -3.79
C SER A 457 -15.20 -16.43 -5.30
N GLN A 458 -16.24 -16.73 -6.08
CA GLN A 458 -16.20 -16.66 -7.54
C GLN A 458 -15.85 -15.25 -8.04
N ALA A 459 -16.46 -14.20 -7.49
CA ALA A 459 -16.17 -12.82 -7.89
C ALA A 459 -14.72 -12.40 -7.55
N LEU A 460 -14.14 -12.92 -6.47
CA LEU A 460 -12.75 -12.67 -6.09
C LEU A 460 -11.77 -13.42 -7.00
N GLU A 461 -12.08 -14.64 -7.42
CA GLU A 461 -11.29 -15.40 -8.40
C GLU A 461 -11.29 -14.71 -9.77
N GLU A 462 -12.47 -14.28 -10.25
CA GLU A 462 -12.62 -13.52 -11.48
C GLU A 462 -11.82 -12.21 -11.42
N LEU A 463 -11.91 -11.47 -10.31
CA LEU A 463 -11.12 -10.26 -10.07
C LEU A 463 -9.60 -10.55 -10.10
N GLY A 464 -9.17 -11.65 -9.48
CA GLY A 464 -7.77 -12.10 -9.53
C GLY A 464 -7.30 -12.35 -10.96
N SER A 465 -8.13 -13.02 -11.77
CA SER A 465 -7.82 -13.30 -13.18
C SER A 465 -7.73 -12.01 -14.03
N GLN A 466 -8.62 -11.05 -13.79
CA GLN A 466 -8.62 -9.74 -14.47
C GLN A 466 -7.38 -8.93 -14.10
N LYS A 467 -6.98 -8.97 -12.82
CA LYS A 467 -5.76 -8.31 -12.34
C LYS A 467 -4.52 -8.88 -13.02
N GLN A 468 -4.39 -10.21 -13.10
CA GLN A 468 -3.28 -10.86 -13.79
C GLN A 468 -3.22 -10.48 -15.28
N ARG A 469 -4.37 -10.43 -15.97
CA ARG A 469 -4.42 -9.98 -17.38
C ARG A 469 -3.99 -8.53 -17.55
N ALA A 470 -4.46 -7.62 -16.69
CA ALA A 470 -4.05 -6.23 -16.71
C ALA A 470 -2.54 -6.08 -16.45
N ASP A 471 -1.98 -6.81 -15.48
CA ASP A 471 -0.55 -6.78 -15.16
C ASP A 471 0.31 -7.31 -16.34
N MET A 472 -0.15 -8.35 -17.04
CA MET A 472 0.52 -8.84 -18.26
C MET A 472 0.52 -7.80 -19.38
N LEU A 473 -0.62 -7.18 -19.66
CA LEU A 473 -0.72 -6.12 -20.66
C LEU A 473 0.11 -4.88 -20.30
N GLU A 474 0.24 -4.55 -19.01
CA GLU A 474 1.14 -3.50 -18.54
C GLU A 474 2.61 -3.83 -18.78
N MET A 475 3.01 -5.09 -18.60
CA MET A 475 4.37 -5.53 -18.92
C MET A 475 4.64 -5.50 -20.42
N GLU A 476 3.71 -5.99 -21.24
CA GLU A 476 3.81 -5.94 -22.71
C GLU A 476 3.93 -4.49 -23.20
N LEU A 477 3.12 -3.58 -22.65
CA LEU A 477 3.17 -2.16 -22.97
C LEU A 477 4.52 -1.52 -22.59
N LYS A 478 5.08 -1.88 -21.43
CA LYS A 478 6.43 -1.43 -21.02
C LYS A 478 7.51 -1.95 -21.94
N VAL A 479 7.41 -3.21 -22.37
CA VAL A 479 8.37 -3.82 -23.31
C VAL A 479 8.27 -3.15 -24.68
N LEU A 480 7.06 -2.93 -25.20
CA LEU A 480 6.84 -2.22 -26.46
C LEU A 480 7.32 -0.76 -26.39
N GLN A 481 7.12 -0.07 -25.26
CA GLN A 481 7.65 1.28 -25.04
C GLN A 481 9.19 1.30 -24.95
N ALA A 482 9.80 0.30 -24.32
CA ALA A 482 11.26 0.17 -24.29
C ALA A 482 11.84 -0.10 -25.69
N GLN A 483 11.15 -0.89 -26.52
CA GLN A 483 11.52 -1.12 -27.91
C GLN A 483 11.33 0.11 -28.81
N ALA A 484 10.34 0.96 -28.51
CA ALA A 484 10.15 2.24 -29.17
C ALA A 484 11.23 3.30 -28.80
N GLY A 485 12.09 2.99 -27.82
CA GLY A 485 13.14 3.87 -27.31
C GLY A 485 12.60 4.99 -26.42
N PRO A 486 13.40 5.53 -25.48
CA PRO A 486 13.01 6.71 -24.74
C PRO A 486 12.92 7.86 -25.74
N ALA A 487 11.68 8.29 -26.02
CA ALA A 487 11.38 9.41 -26.91
C ALA A 487 12.18 10.68 -26.56
N GLU A 488 12.64 10.80 -25.31
CA GLU A 488 13.44 11.93 -24.85
C GLU A 488 14.91 11.86 -25.29
N GLN A 489 15.56 10.68 -25.30
CA GLN A 489 16.96 10.57 -25.74
C GLN A 489 17.10 10.53 -27.26
N SER A 490 16.16 9.89 -27.97
CA SER A 490 16.15 9.87 -29.44
C SER A 490 15.82 11.25 -30.03
N VAL A 491 14.96 12.03 -29.37
CA VAL A 491 14.67 13.42 -29.78
C VAL A 491 15.87 14.33 -29.51
N LEU A 492 16.61 14.14 -28.41
CA LEU A 492 17.82 14.93 -28.13
C LEU A 492 18.95 14.61 -29.14
N LEU A 493 19.23 13.34 -29.40
CA LEU A 493 20.22 12.93 -30.40
C LEU A 493 19.84 13.42 -31.80
N SER A 494 18.56 13.28 -32.20
CA SER A 494 18.10 13.78 -33.49
C SER A 494 18.15 15.32 -33.60
N ARG A 495 18.01 16.05 -32.49
CA ARG A 495 18.10 17.52 -32.46
C ARG A 495 19.53 17.99 -32.56
N GLU A 496 20.45 17.31 -31.87
CA GLU A 496 21.89 17.57 -31.95
C GLU A 496 22.40 17.26 -33.36
N GLU A 497 22.09 16.09 -33.92
CA GLU A 497 22.43 15.71 -35.29
C GLU A 497 21.81 16.67 -36.32
N ALA A 498 20.55 17.09 -36.14
CA ALA A 498 19.93 18.09 -37.00
C ALA A 498 20.54 19.49 -36.85
N SER A 499 21.11 19.82 -35.69
CA SER A 499 21.82 21.09 -35.48
C SER A 499 23.22 21.06 -36.09
N GLU A 500 23.94 19.94 -35.99
CA GLU A 500 25.22 19.72 -36.64
C GLU A 500 25.09 19.74 -38.17
N LEU A 501 24.05 19.09 -38.72
CA LEU A 501 23.76 19.14 -40.15
C LEU A 501 23.40 20.55 -40.62
N ARG A 502 22.66 21.34 -39.82
CA ARG A 502 22.38 22.76 -40.14
C ARG A 502 23.65 23.60 -40.15
N MET A 503 24.49 23.48 -39.13
CA MET A 503 25.79 24.16 -39.07
C MET A 503 26.65 23.79 -40.28
N LYS A 504 26.67 22.51 -40.68
CA LYS A 504 27.42 22.06 -41.85
C LYS A 504 26.88 22.63 -43.15
N VAL A 505 25.55 22.76 -43.29
CA VAL A 505 24.93 23.41 -44.45
C VAL A 505 25.29 24.89 -44.50
N GLU A 506 25.20 25.61 -43.39
CA GLU A 506 25.58 27.03 -43.30
C GLU A 506 27.07 27.25 -43.62
N GLU A 507 27.96 26.36 -43.14
CA GLU A 507 29.38 26.37 -43.50
C GLU A 507 29.59 26.20 -45.01
N LEU A 508 28.95 25.20 -45.62
CA LEU A 508 29.06 24.91 -47.05
C LEU A 508 28.46 26.03 -47.92
N GLU A 509 27.37 26.66 -47.49
CA GLU A 509 26.79 27.83 -48.14
C GLU A 509 27.72 29.05 -48.04
N GLY A 510 28.39 29.24 -46.90
CA GLY A 510 29.41 30.26 -46.71
C GLY A 510 30.63 30.05 -47.61
N GLU A 511 31.13 28.80 -47.69
CA GLU A 511 32.22 28.42 -48.60
C GLU A 511 31.84 28.64 -50.07
N ARG A 512 30.62 28.22 -50.45
CA ARG A 512 30.10 28.46 -51.80
C ARG A 512 30.02 29.96 -52.12
N SER A 513 29.56 30.78 -51.18
CA SER A 513 29.46 32.24 -51.38
C SER A 513 30.84 32.87 -51.58
N ARG A 514 31.86 32.44 -50.83
CA ARG A 514 33.25 32.88 -51.02
C ARG A 514 33.81 32.47 -52.38
N LEU A 515 33.58 31.22 -52.80
CA LEU A 515 33.99 30.74 -54.12
C LEU A 515 33.27 31.49 -55.27
N GLU A 516 32.00 31.85 -55.08
CA GLU A 516 31.26 32.69 -56.04
C GLU A 516 31.82 34.13 -56.10
N GLU A 517 32.25 34.69 -54.97
CA GLU A 517 32.94 35.99 -54.93
C GLU A 517 34.31 35.96 -55.59
N ASP A 518 35.11 34.92 -55.33
CA ASP A 518 36.43 34.73 -55.95
C ASP A 518 36.30 34.54 -57.47
N LYS A 519 35.26 33.82 -57.92
CA LYS A 519 34.92 33.69 -59.35
C LYS A 519 34.52 35.02 -59.99
N ARG A 520 33.97 35.98 -59.24
CA ARG A 520 33.63 37.33 -59.77
C ARG A 520 34.84 38.26 -59.84
N ARG A 521 35.91 37.95 -59.10
CA ARG A 521 37.14 38.76 -59.03
C ARG A 521 38.20 38.32 -60.03
N LEU A 522 38.13 37.08 -60.51
CA LEU A 522 38.86 36.54 -61.65
C LEU A 522 38.16 36.91 -62.96
#